data_AF-A0A7N2LRJ8-F1
#
_entry.id   AF-A0A7N2LRJ8-F1
#
_cell.length_a   1.000
_cell.length_b   1.000
_cell.length_c   1.000
_cell.angle_alpha   90.00
_cell.angle_beta   90.00
_cell.angle_gamma   90.00
#
_symmetry.space_group_name_H-M   'P 1'
#
loop_
_entity.id
_entity.type
_entity.pdbx_description
1 polymer ?
#
loop_
_entity_poly.entity_id
_entity_poly.type
_entity_poly.pdbx_seq_one_letter_code
_entity_poly.pdbx_strand_id
1 'polypeptide(L)'
;MIKESNPYILVVTETRIGGDRAKEITDRLSFDGTIHIDTIGYAGGLWVLWNSAAVEVSHIASTEQEIHATIKVSSVKAHATDGRVTDMVHAASDKAAGKRPIG
;
A
#
# COMPACT_ATOMS: atom_id res chain seq x y z
N MET A 1 -19.55 -9.43 3.23
CA MET A 1 -19.30 -8.39 2.20
C MET A 1 -17.85 -7.87 2.14
N ILE A 2 -17.26 -7.19 3.15
CA ILE A 2 -15.83 -6.77 3.07
C ILE A 2 -14.84 -7.92 3.39
N LYS A 3 -15.21 -8.82 4.31
CA LYS A 3 -14.37 -9.98 4.67
C LYS A 3 -14.25 -11.04 3.57
N GLU A 4 -15.17 -11.03 2.60
CA GLU A 4 -15.24 -12.04 1.54
C GLU A 4 -14.41 -11.67 0.31
N SER A 5 -14.21 -10.37 0.04
CA SER A 5 -13.46 -9.90 -1.13
C SER A 5 -11.97 -9.65 -0.86
N ASN A 6 -11.56 -9.53 0.41
CA ASN A 6 -10.19 -9.22 0.85
C ASN A 6 -9.49 -8.16 -0.03
N PRO A 7 -10.04 -6.95 -0.14
CA PRO A 7 -9.51 -5.94 -1.06
C PRO A 7 -8.17 -5.40 -0.54
N TYR A 8 -7.28 -5.01 -1.45
CA TYR A 8 -6.00 -4.37 -1.09
C TYR A 8 -6.16 -2.91 -0.67
N ILE A 9 -7.21 -2.24 -1.18
CA ILE A 9 -7.57 -0.86 -0.88
C ILE A 9 -9.07 -0.80 -0.65
N LEU A 10 -9.50 -0.10 0.39
CA LEU A 10 -10.88 0.18 0.71
C LEU A 10 -11.08 1.69 0.84
N VAL A 11 -12.03 2.24 0.08
CA VAL A 11 -12.44 3.64 0.19
C VAL A 11 -13.84 3.68 0.79
N VAL A 12 -14.01 4.46 1.85
CA VAL A 12 -15.29 4.65 2.54
C VAL A 12 -15.66 6.12 2.50
N THR A 13 -16.84 6.43 1.98
CA THR A 13 -17.38 7.79 1.87
C THR A 13 -18.61 7.96 2.77
N GLU A 14 -18.95 9.20 3.12
CA GLU A 14 -20.15 9.53 3.90
C GLU A 14 -20.23 8.78 5.24
N THR A 15 -19.10 8.71 5.97
CA THR A 15 -19.01 7.90 7.19
C THR A 15 -19.87 8.45 8.32
N ARG A 16 -20.17 9.76 8.32
CA ARG A 16 -20.87 10.50 9.40
C ARG A 16 -20.30 10.22 10.80
N ILE A 17 -19.03 9.82 10.83
CA ILE A 17 -18.26 9.43 12.01
C ILE A 17 -16.89 10.07 11.82
N GLY A 18 -16.52 10.95 12.74
CA GLY A 18 -15.19 11.56 12.82
C GLY A 18 -14.46 11.20 14.11
N GLY A 19 -13.19 11.61 14.20
CA GLY A 19 -12.38 11.49 15.41
C GLY A 19 -12.15 10.05 15.90
N ASP A 20 -12.05 9.86 17.21
CA ASP A 20 -11.66 8.58 17.83
C ASP A 20 -12.55 7.40 17.42
N ARG A 21 -13.84 7.65 17.19
CA ARG A 21 -14.78 6.60 16.76
C ARG A 21 -14.49 6.11 15.33
N ALA A 22 -13.98 6.99 14.45
CA ALA A 22 -13.53 6.59 13.13
C ALA A 22 -12.37 5.60 13.26
N LYS A 23 -11.40 5.95 14.11
CA LYS A 23 -10.22 5.13 14.39
C LYS A 23 -10.60 3.78 15.01
N GLU A 24 -11.48 3.74 15.99
CA GLU A 24 -11.93 2.48 16.62
C GLU A 24 -12.56 1.51 15.62
N ILE A 25 -13.28 2.03 14.62
CA ILE A 25 -13.89 1.21 13.57
C ILE A 25 -12.83 0.69 12.61
N THR A 26 -11.91 1.56 12.15
CA THR A 26 -10.87 1.17 11.20
C THR A 26 -9.84 0.23 11.81
N ASP A 27 -9.51 0.38 13.09
CA ASP A 27 -8.64 -0.54 13.84
C ASP A 27 -9.19 -1.98 13.92
N ARG A 28 -10.51 -2.17 13.75
CA ARG A 28 -11.15 -3.50 13.72
C ARG A 28 -11.11 -4.15 12.34
N LEU A 29 -10.66 -3.43 11.33
CA LEU A 29 -10.47 -3.94 9.97
C LEU A 29 -9.02 -4.42 9.78
N SER A 30 -8.82 -5.36 8.86
CA SER A 30 -7.51 -5.94 8.56
C SER A 30 -6.66 -5.03 7.65
N PHE A 31 -6.61 -3.74 7.93
CA PHE A 31 -5.80 -2.75 7.23
C PHE A 31 -4.81 -2.11 8.20
N ASP A 32 -3.56 -1.99 7.80
CA ASP A 32 -2.48 -1.38 8.59
C ASP A 32 -2.16 0.05 8.14
N GLY A 33 -2.67 0.45 6.97
CA GLY A 33 -2.57 1.80 6.43
C GLY A 33 -3.93 2.49 6.38
N THR A 34 -3.96 3.76 6.79
CA THR A 34 -5.19 4.56 6.77
C THR A 34 -4.93 6.06 6.58
N ILE A 35 -5.82 6.73 5.86
CA ILE A 35 -5.97 8.19 5.80
C ILE A 35 -7.42 8.49 6.19
N HIS A 36 -7.61 9.40 7.13
CA HIS A 36 -8.93 9.86 7.57
C HIS A 36 -9.10 11.33 7.25
N ILE A 37 -10.23 11.67 6.64
CA ILE A 37 -10.75 13.02 6.61
C ILE A 37 -11.99 13.04 7.49
N ASP A 38 -11.95 13.88 8.52
CA ASP A 38 -13.04 14.05 9.45
C ASP A 38 -14.27 14.68 8.77
N THR A 39 -15.44 14.35 9.29
CA THR A 39 -16.71 14.92 8.88
C THR A 39 -16.81 16.38 9.29
N ILE A 40 -17.54 17.17 8.50
CA ILE A 40 -17.94 18.53 8.90
C ILE A 40 -19.43 18.56 9.14
N GLY A 41 -19.80 18.64 10.41
CA GLY A 41 -21.18 18.43 10.84
C GLY A 41 -21.65 17.04 10.44
N TYR A 42 -22.73 16.97 9.64
CA TYR A 42 -23.36 15.71 9.20
C TYR A 42 -22.93 15.27 7.79
N ALA A 43 -22.03 16.00 7.14
CA ALA A 43 -21.62 15.76 5.76
C ALA A 43 -20.14 15.37 5.68
N GLY A 44 -19.82 14.56 4.67
CA GLY A 44 -18.46 14.12 4.41
C GLY A 44 -18.04 12.93 5.26
N GLY A 45 -16.75 12.88 5.60
CA GLY A 45 -16.12 11.68 6.12
C GLY A 45 -15.64 10.81 4.97
N LEU A 46 -14.33 10.82 4.73
CA LEU A 46 -13.69 10.08 3.66
C LEU A 46 -12.49 9.34 4.23
N TRP A 47 -12.51 8.02 4.16
CA TRP A 47 -11.42 7.18 4.63
C TRP A 47 -10.85 6.36 3.48
N VAL A 48 -9.53 6.27 3.43
CA VAL A 48 -8.79 5.37 2.54
C VAL A 48 -7.99 4.44 3.42
N LEU A 49 -8.29 3.15 3.33
CA LEU A 49 -7.58 2.09 4.05
C LEU A 49 -6.87 1.20 3.05
N TRP A 50 -5.71 0.67 3.42
CA TRP A 50 -4.96 -0.22 2.55
C TRP A 50 -4.13 -1.24 3.33
N ASN A 51 -3.75 -2.31 2.64
CA ASN A 51 -2.80 -3.30 3.11
C ASN A 51 -1.39 -2.90 2.63
N SER A 52 -0.55 -2.45 3.56
CA SER A 52 0.80 -1.95 3.29
C SER A 52 1.75 -3.03 2.78
N ALA A 53 1.43 -4.31 2.98
CA ALA A 53 2.16 -5.41 2.36
C ALA A 53 1.93 -5.50 0.84
N ALA A 54 0.77 -5.02 0.36
CA ALA A 54 0.38 -5.10 -1.05
C ALA A 54 0.53 -3.78 -1.80
N VAL A 55 0.31 -2.65 -1.14
CA VAL A 55 0.38 -1.34 -1.76
C VAL A 55 0.99 -0.29 -0.84
N GLU A 56 1.72 0.64 -1.43
CA GLU A 56 2.19 1.86 -0.79
C GLU A 56 1.25 3.00 -1.21
N VAL A 57 0.69 3.70 -0.22
CA VAL A 57 -0.16 4.87 -0.45
C VAL A 57 0.57 6.11 0.07
N SER A 58 0.83 7.06 -0.82
CA SER A 58 1.45 8.34 -0.48
C SER A 58 0.41 9.44 -0.59
N HIS A 59 0.04 10.02 0.55
CA HIS A 59 -0.84 11.19 0.60
C HIS A 59 -0.14 12.41 -0.01
N ILE A 60 -0.83 13.10 -0.93
CA ILE A 60 -0.31 14.32 -1.59
C ILE A 60 -0.96 15.55 -0.97
N ALA A 61 -2.29 15.56 -0.92
CA ALA A 61 -3.09 16.66 -0.40
C ALA A 61 -4.48 16.16 -0.03
N SER A 62 -5.14 16.89 0.86
CA SER A 62 -6.53 16.63 1.22
C SER A 62 -7.26 17.92 1.52
N THR A 63 -8.53 17.95 1.15
CA THR A 63 -9.51 18.93 1.61
C THR A 63 -10.60 18.20 2.39
N GLU A 64 -11.50 18.92 3.01
CA GLU A 64 -12.61 18.35 3.78
C GLU A 64 -13.50 17.36 2.98
N GLN A 65 -13.43 17.39 1.64
CA GLN A 65 -14.23 16.56 0.74
C GLN A 65 -13.41 15.70 -0.22
N GLU A 66 -12.07 15.78 -0.20
CA GLU A 66 -11.21 15.11 -1.18
C GLU A 66 -9.91 14.59 -0.56
N ILE A 67 -9.50 13.38 -0.95
CA ILE A 67 -8.14 12.86 -0.76
C ILE A 67 -7.47 12.74 -2.12
N HIS A 68 -6.31 13.37 -2.27
CA HIS A 68 -5.38 13.12 -3.36
C HIS A 68 -4.20 12.29 -2.83
N ALA A 69 -4.04 11.08 -3.36
CA ALA A 69 -2.93 10.19 -3.03
C ALA A 69 -2.41 9.46 -4.27
N THR A 70 -1.12 9.12 -4.26
CA THR A 70 -0.53 8.18 -5.23
C THR A 70 -0.57 6.77 -4.66
N ILE A 71 -0.90 5.80 -5.50
CA ILE A 71 -0.90 4.38 -5.17
C ILE A 71 0.20 3.69 -5.96
N LYS A 72 1.03 2.92 -5.28
CA LYS A 72 2.05 2.07 -5.90
C LYS A 72 1.87 0.64 -5.41
N VAL A 73 1.88 -0.32 -6.34
CA VAL A 73 1.83 -1.74 -5.98
C VAL A 73 3.19 -2.16 -5.43
N SER A 74 3.20 -2.70 -4.22
CA SER A 74 4.38 -3.31 -3.64
C SER A 74 4.70 -4.57 -4.44
N SER A 75 5.91 -4.66 -4.98
CA SER A 75 6.40 -5.95 -5.48
C SER A 75 6.37 -6.89 -4.30
N VAL A 76 5.64 -8.01 -4.41
CA VAL A 76 5.65 -9.06 -3.40
C VAL A 76 7.13 -9.35 -3.14
N LYS A 77 7.61 -9.08 -1.92
CA LYS A 77 8.91 -9.64 -1.53
C LYS A 77 8.71 -11.14 -1.66
N ALA A 78 9.26 -11.72 -2.73
CA ALA A 78 9.34 -13.17 -2.85
C ALA A 78 9.89 -13.63 -1.51
N HIS A 79 9.10 -14.44 -0.80
CA HIS A 79 9.49 -14.99 0.48
C HIS A 79 10.84 -15.67 0.22
N ALA A 80 11.94 -15.04 0.67
CA ALA A 80 13.27 -15.55 0.46
C ALA A 80 13.43 -16.74 1.39
N THR A 81 12.89 -17.87 0.96
CA THR A 81 13.23 -19.17 1.52
C THR A 81 14.47 -19.64 0.77
N ASP A 82 15.57 -19.67 1.51
CA ASP A 82 16.86 -20.29 1.23
C ASP A 82 17.89 -19.47 0.42
N GLY A 83 19.00 -19.15 1.10
CA GLY A 83 20.10 -18.29 0.67
C GLY A 83 21.02 -18.93 -0.38
N ARG A 84 20.48 -19.53 -1.44
CA ARG A 84 21.25 -20.08 -2.57
C ARG A 84 21.07 -19.33 -3.88
N VAL A 85 20.04 -18.48 -4.00
CA VAL A 85 19.69 -17.82 -5.28
C VAL A 85 20.41 -16.48 -5.45
N THR A 86 20.76 -15.80 -4.35
CA THR A 86 21.45 -14.50 -4.37
C THR A 86 22.89 -14.59 -4.86
N ASP A 87 23.58 -15.70 -4.61
CA ASP A 87 24.95 -15.92 -5.09
C ASP A 87 24.98 -16.17 -6.60
N MET A 88 23.91 -16.74 -7.16
CA MET A 88 23.82 -17.06 -8.59
C MET A 88 23.60 -15.82 -9.46
N VAL A 89 22.86 -14.82 -8.97
CA VAL A 89 22.64 -13.55 -9.69
C VAL A 89 23.88 -12.65 -9.69
N HIS A 90 24.72 -12.70 -8.64
CA HIS A 90 26.01 -12.00 -8.65
C HIS A 90 27.03 -12.69 -9.58
N ALA A 91 27.12 -14.03 -9.54
CA ALA A 91 28.06 -14.78 -10.39
C ALA A 91 27.77 -14.68 -11.91
N ALA A 92 26.51 -14.47 -12.30
CA ALA A 92 26.15 -14.30 -13.71
C ALA A 92 26.56 -12.92 -14.28
N SER A 93 26.70 -11.89 -13.43
CA SER A 93 27.08 -10.55 -13.87
C SER A 93 28.58 -10.43 -14.21
N ASP A 94 29.44 -11.16 -13.49
CA ASP A 94 30.90 -11.10 -13.71
C ASP A 94 31.37 -11.83 -14.98
N LYS A 95 30.57 -12.76 -15.52
CA LYS A 95 30.97 -13.55 -16.71
C LYS A 95 30.74 -12.83 -18.04
N ALA A 96 30.01 -11.71 -18.06
CA ALA A 96 29.66 -10.98 -19.28
C ALA A 96 30.66 -9.90 -19.71
N ALA A 97 31.69 -9.60 -18.89
CA ALA A 97 32.64 -8.50 -19.13
C ALA A 97 34.03 -8.93 -19.66
N GLY A 98 34.17 -10.13 -20.24
CA GLY A 98 35.44 -10.64 -20.77
C GLY A 98 35.60 -10.48 -22.30
N LYS A 99 36.16 -9.34 -22.73
CA LYS A 99 36.84 -9.01 -24.02
C LYS A 99 36.58 -9.91 -25.26
N ARG A 100 36.02 -9.29 -26.32
CA ARG A 100 36.16 -9.74 -27.71
C ARG A 100 37.62 -9.59 -28.17
N PRO A 101 38.29 -10.62 -28.71
CA PRO A 101 39.53 -10.44 -29.44
C PRO A 101 39.21 -9.96 -30.87
N ILE A 102 39.79 -8.82 -31.24
CA ILE A 102 39.88 -8.39 -32.64
C ILE A 102 41.07 -9.15 -33.26
N GLY A 103 40.77 -9.98 -34.25
CA GLY A 103 41.72 -10.53 -35.21
C GLY A 103 41.39 -9.98 -36.58
#